data_AF-A0A523DSA6-F1
#
_entry.id   AF-A0A523DSA6-F1
#
_cell.length_a   1.000
_cell.length_b   1.000
_cell.length_c   1.000
_cell.angle_alpha   90.00
_cell.angle_beta   90.00
_cell.angle_gamma   90.00
#
_symmetry.space_group_name_H-M   'P 1'
#
loop_
_entity.id
_entity.type
_entity.pdbx_description
1 polymer ?
#
loop_
_entity_poly.entity_id
_entity_poly.type
_entity_poly.pdbx_seq_one_letter_code
_entity_poly.pdbx_strand_id
1 'polypeptide(L)'
;MSHAIAADQREHRRLQLAPTIIRADIEQDGKSREGYLINVSLGGAFLSIADPPAKDTTTTDLHMLLPWGIGECHVQARTVWEQTDDQERAIGAGISFIDLSEDASNQLQSYLDRFKELSIEITS
;
A
#
# COMPACT_ATOMS: atom_id res chain seq x y z
N MET A 1 -24.98 1.29 -17.79
CA MET A 1 -24.26 0.00 -17.62
C MET A 1 -22.79 0.16 -17.18
N SER A 2 -22.31 1.38 -16.91
CA SER A 2 -20.94 1.66 -16.47
C SER A 2 -20.73 1.63 -14.94
N HIS A 3 -21.79 1.79 -14.14
CA HIS A 3 -21.70 1.80 -12.68
C HIS A 3 -21.48 0.42 -12.06
N ALA A 4 -22.03 -0.65 -12.65
CA ALA A 4 -21.91 -2.00 -12.11
C ALA A 4 -20.48 -2.54 -12.22
N ILE A 5 -19.78 -2.26 -13.32
CA ILE A 5 -18.39 -2.68 -13.55
C ILE A 5 -17.43 -1.97 -12.57
N ALA A 6 -17.66 -0.69 -12.28
CA ALA A 6 -16.85 0.05 -11.32
C ALA A 6 -17.03 -0.41 -9.87
N ALA A 7 -18.24 -0.85 -9.50
CA ALA A 7 -18.53 -1.42 -8.19
C ALA A 7 -17.87 -2.79 -8.03
N ASP A 8 -18.00 -3.65 -9.05
CA ASP A 8 -17.42 -4.99 -9.08
C ASP A 8 -15.87 -4.96 -9.01
N GLN A 9 -15.23 -4.02 -9.74
CA GLN A 9 -13.78 -3.80 -9.62
C GLN A 9 -13.33 -3.24 -8.26
N ARG A 10 -14.18 -2.50 -7.55
CA ARG A 10 -13.88 -2.04 -6.18
C ARG A 10 -13.99 -3.19 -5.19
N GLU A 11 -14.97 -4.06 -5.36
CA GLU A 11 -15.19 -5.22 -4.51
C GLU A 11 -14.11 -6.29 -4.72
N HIS A 12 -13.73 -6.57 -5.97
CA HIS A 12 -12.58 -7.41 -6.30
C HIS A 12 -11.26 -6.88 -5.71
N ARG A 13 -11.02 -5.56 -5.78
CA ARG A 13 -9.84 -4.95 -5.13
C ARG A 13 -9.89 -5.12 -3.62
N ARG A 14 -11.05 -4.94 -3.00
CA ARG A 14 -11.24 -5.04 -1.54
C ARG A 14 -10.95 -6.45 -1.01
N LEU A 15 -11.18 -7.49 -1.80
CA LEU A 15 -10.90 -8.89 -1.45
C LEU A 15 -9.42 -9.30 -1.57
N GLN A 16 -8.57 -8.46 -2.16
CA GLN A 16 -7.11 -8.73 -2.29
C GLN A 16 -6.25 -7.93 -1.29
N LEU A 17 -6.86 -7.13 -0.43
CA LEU A 17 -6.14 -6.31 0.55
C LEU A 17 -5.85 -7.16 1.78
N ALA A 18 -4.59 -7.53 1.96
CA ALA A 18 -4.14 -8.14 3.20
C ALA A 18 -4.29 -7.12 4.35
N PRO A 19 -5.09 -7.37 5.41
CA PRO A 19 -5.04 -6.60 6.64
C PRO A 19 -3.69 -6.88 7.32
N THR A 20 -2.66 -6.20 6.86
CA THR A 20 -1.33 -6.30 7.43
C THR A 20 -0.74 -4.91 7.47
N ILE A 21 -0.23 -4.59 8.65
CA ILE A 21 0.47 -3.35 8.92
C ILE A 21 1.93 -3.61 8.51
N ILE A 22 2.35 -3.06 7.38
CA ILE A 22 3.73 -3.15 6.91
C ILE A 22 4.42 -1.82 7.25
N ARG A 23 5.52 -1.87 8.00
CA ARG A 23 6.31 -0.67 8.26
C ARG A 23 6.88 -0.14 6.94
N ALA A 24 6.80 1.17 6.75
CA ALA A 24 7.40 1.83 5.61
C ALA A 24 8.08 3.15 5.99
N ASP A 25 9.19 3.40 5.32
CA ASP A 25 9.88 4.68 5.33
C ASP A 25 9.63 5.36 3.99
N ILE A 26 9.27 6.63 4.02
CA ILE A 26 9.08 7.45 2.82
C ILE A 26 10.12 8.55 2.76
N GLU A 27 10.62 8.83 1.56
CA GLU A 27 11.41 10.02 1.26
C GLU A 27 10.70 10.86 0.21
N GLN A 28 10.55 12.16 0.52
CA GLN A 28 9.99 13.14 -0.39
C GLN A 28 10.55 14.52 -0.06
N ASP A 29 10.98 15.26 -1.07
CA ASP A 29 11.57 16.60 -0.93
C ASP A 29 12.74 16.65 0.07
N GLY A 30 13.56 15.59 0.12
CA GLY A 30 14.69 15.45 1.04
C GLY A 30 14.29 15.24 2.50
N LYS A 31 13.02 14.92 2.78
CA LYS A 31 12.51 14.59 4.11
C LYS A 31 12.14 13.12 4.19
N SER A 32 12.71 12.44 5.17
CA SER A 32 12.33 11.07 5.52
C SER A 32 11.26 11.07 6.62
N ARG A 33 10.22 10.25 6.44
CA ARG A 33 9.15 10.05 7.44
C ARG A 33 8.83 8.56 7.53
N GLU A 34 8.50 8.09 8.73
CA GLU A 34 8.08 6.71 8.96
C GLU A 34 6.55 6.63 9.03
N GLY A 35 5.99 5.57 8.47
CA GLY A 35 4.56 5.26 8.52
C GLY A 35 4.30 3.77 8.36
N TYR A 36 3.04 3.46 8.10
CA TYR A 36 2.58 2.09 7.93
C TYR A 36 1.72 1.94 6.70
N LEU A 37 2.03 0.96 5.87
CA LEU A 37 1.15 0.54 4.79
C LEU A 37 0.09 -0.40 5.34
N ILE A 38 -1.15 -0.12 4.96
CA ILE A 38 -2.33 -0.93 5.23
C ILE A 38 -2.95 -1.28 3.89
N ASN A 39 -3.53 -2.47 3.78
CA ASN A 39 -4.27 -2.90 2.59
C ASN A 39 -3.39 -2.84 1.33
N VAL A 40 -2.23 -3.51 1.36
CA VAL A 40 -1.25 -3.49 0.27
C VAL A 40 -1.71 -4.38 -0.88
N SER A 41 -1.45 -3.93 -2.10
CA SER A 41 -1.66 -4.66 -3.36
C SER A 41 -0.49 -4.38 -4.32
N LEU A 42 -0.42 -5.06 -5.46
CA LEU A 42 0.57 -4.75 -6.50
C LEU A 42 0.43 -3.34 -7.10
N GLY A 43 -0.75 -2.71 -6.97
CA GLY A 43 -1.00 -1.39 -7.55
C GLY A 43 -0.78 -0.22 -6.60
N GLY A 44 -0.67 -0.50 -5.30
CA GLY A 44 -0.63 0.54 -4.27
C GLY A 44 -1.14 0.06 -2.92
N ALA A 45 -1.21 1.02 -2.00
CA ALA A 45 -1.57 0.80 -0.60
C ALA A 45 -2.20 2.06 0.00
N PHE A 46 -2.71 1.93 1.22
CA PHE A 46 -2.96 3.08 2.08
C PHE A 46 -1.77 3.27 3.02
N LEU A 47 -1.11 4.43 2.97
CA LEU A 47 -0.04 4.82 3.87
C LEU A 47 -0.63 5.61 5.03
N SER A 48 -0.69 5.02 6.22
CA SER A 48 -0.99 5.74 7.45
C SER A 48 0.28 6.43 7.97
N ILE A 49 0.19 7.75 8.11
CA ILE A 49 1.31 8.61 8.51
C ILE A 49 0.75 9.92 9.06
N ALA A 50 1.43 10.53 10.04
CA ALA A 50 0.94 11.73 10.73
C ALA A 50 0.83 12.97 9.81
N ASP A 51 1.73 13.08 8.83
CA ASP A 51 1.79 14.18 7.86
C ASP A 51 1.83 13.58 6.45
N PRO A 52 0.66 13.32 5.82
CA PRO A 52 0.60 12.62 4.56
C PRO A 52 1.16 13.44 3.39
N PRO A 53 1.85 12.79 2.43
CA PRO A 53 2.32 13.44 1.22
C PRO A 53 1.12 13.94 0.39
N ALA A 54 1.15 15.22 -0.01
CA ALA A 54 0.03 15.82 -0.71
C ALA A 54 -0.20 15.22 -2.11
N LYS A 55 -1.46 15.22 -2.57
CA LYS A 55 -1.87 14.61 -3.84
C LYS A 55 -1.09 15.11 -5.07
N ASP A 56 -0.72 16.39 -5.07
CA ASP A 56 -0.08 17.03 -6.22
C ASP A 56 1.47 17.08 -6.10
N THR A 57 2.05 16.21 -5.27
CA THR A 57 3.51 16.06 -5.15
C THR A 57 4.09 15.20 -6.27
N THR A 58 5.37 15.39 -6.58
CA THR A 58 6.09 14.77 -7.72
C THR A 58 6.10 13.25 -7.61
N THR A 59 6.81 12.72 -6.63
CA THR A 59 6.95 11.29 -6.34
C THR A 59 7.34 11.12 -4.88
N THR A 60 7.06 9.95 -4.32
CA THR A 60 7.50 9.52 -3.00
C THR A 60 8.31 8.25 -3.19
N ASP A 61 9.57 8.25 -2.76
CA ASP A 61 10.36 7.03 -2.68
C ASP A 61 9.91 6.28 -1.43
N LEU A 62 9.46 5.03 -1.61
CA LEU A 62 8.83 4.21 -0.56
C LEU A 62 9.67 2.96 -0.33
N HIS A 63 10.20 2.82 0.87
CA HIS A 63 10.89 1.64 1.34
C HIS A 63 9.99 0.88 2.30
N MET A 64 9.71 -0.39 2.03
CA MET A 64 8.87 -1.23 2.88
C MET A 64 9.61 -2.48 3.31
N LEU A 65 9.49 -2.82 4.60
CA LEU A 65 10.08 -4.05 5.14
C LEU A 65 9.02 -5.14 5.14
N LEU A 66 9.12 -6.07 4.18
CA LEU A 66 8.14 -7.14 4.03
C LEU A 66 8.31 -8.19 5.14
N PRO A 67 7.21 -8.62 5.79
CA PRO A 67 7.24 -9.64 6.83
C PRO A 67 7.84 -10.99 6.41
N TRP A 68 8.03 -11.87 7.41
CA TRP A 68 8.46 -13.27 7.22
C TRP A 68 9.83 -13.46 6.55
N GLY A 69 10.69 -12.45 6.63
CA GLY A 69 12.03 -12.50 6.05
C GLY A 69 12.04 -12.45 4.53
N ILE A 70 10.95 -11.95 3.90
CA ILE A 70 10.85 -11.80 2.45
C ILE A 70 11.83 -10.73 1.94
N GLY A 71 12.10 -9.71 2.75
CA GLY A 71 13.13 -8.70 2.47
C GLY A 71 12.58 -7.29 2.43
N GLU A 72 13.32 -6.41 1.77
CA GLU A 72 12.97 -4.99 1.60
C GLU A 72 12.54 -4.74 0.16
N CYS A 73 11.42 -4.04 0.00
CA CYS A 73 10.92 -3.63 -1.30
C CYS A 73 11.01 -2.10 -1.40
N HIS A 74 11.59 -1.62 -2.50
CA HIS A 74 11.70 -0.20 -2.82
C HIS A 74 10.88 0.11 -4.07
N VAL A 75 10.02 1.12 -3.99
CA VAL A 75 9.10 1.50 -5.07
C VAL A 75 8.91 3.01 -5.11
N GLN A 76 8.76 3.56 -6.31
CA GLN A 76 8.29 4.93 -6.47
C GLN A 76 6.76 4.97 -6.47
N ALA A 77 6.20 5.88 -5.67
CA ALA A 77 4.77 6.03 -5.53
C ALA A 77 4.31 7.48 -5.78
N ARG A 78 3.04 7.65 -6.13
CA ARG A 78 2.33 8.94 -6.13
C ARG A 78 1.17 8.89 -5.16
N THR A 79 0.91 10.00 -4.48
CA THR A 79 -0.34 10.19 -3.75
C THR A 79 -1.51 10.32 -4.74
N VAL A 80 -2.57 9.56 -4.52
CA VAL A 80 -3.83 9.67 -5.30
C VAL A 80 -4.94 10.39 -4.54
N TRP A 81 -4.89 10.36 -3.20
CA TRP A 81 -5.74 11.12 -2.29
C TRP A 81 -5.11 11.14 -0.90
N GLU A 82 -5.50 12.11 -0.08
CA GLU A 82 -5.02 12.29 1.30
C GLU A 82 -6.20 12.36 2.29
N GLN A 83 -5.95 11.98 3.53
CA GLN A 83 -6.87 12.04 4.66
C GLN A 83 -6.12 12.71 5.81
N THR A 84 -6.43 13.99 6.04
CA THR A 84 -5.75 14.84 7.03
C THR A 84 -6.62 15.13 8.26
N ASP A 85 -7.92 14.85 8.19
CA ASP A 85 -8.82 14.96 9.34
C ASP A 85 -8.95 13.63 10.08
N ASP A 86 -9.01 13.70 11.42
CA ASP A 86 -9.19 12.56 12.33
C ASP A 86 -10.69 12.32 12.58
N GLN A 87 -11.47 12.18 11.51
CA GLN A 87 -12.90 11.85 11.59
C GLN A 87 -13.11 10.34 11.45
N GLU A 88 -12.65 9.60 12.47
CA GLU A 88 -12.83 8.15 12.64
C GLU A 88 -12.01 7.27 11.66
N ARG A 89 -11.15 7.87 10.84
CA ARG A 89 -10.25 7.16 9.91
C ARG A 89 -8.80 7.49 10.24
N ALA A 90 -7.92 6.53 10.00
CA ALA A 90 -6.49 6.77 10.13
C ALA A 90 -6.05 7.93 9.22
N ILE A 91 -5.26 8.86 9.76
CA ILE A 91 -4.58 9.90 8.98
C ILE A 91 -3.59 9.22 8.03
N GLY A 92 -3.56 9.67 6.78
CA GLY A 92 -2.71 9.05 5.77
C GLY A 92 -3.02 9.45 4.33
N ALA A 93 -2.52 8.64 3.40
CA ALA A 93 -2.67 8.85 1.97
C ALA A 93 -2.93 7.53 1.24
N GLY A 94 -3.81 7.56 0.26
CA GLY A 94 -3.83 6.51 -0.77
C GLY A 94 -2.67 6.75 -1.72
N ILE A 95 -1.84 5.74 -1.92
CA ILE A 95 -0.69 5.81 -2.82
C ILE A 95 -0.81 4.79 -3.95
N SER A 96 -0.37 5.16 -5.15
CA SER A 96 -0.29 4.31 -6.32
C SER A 96 1.18 4.08 -6.65
N PHE A 97 1.58 2.83 -6.84
CA PHE A 97 2.92 2.49 -7.29
C PHE A 97 3.08 2.87 -8.77
N ILE A 98 4.20 3.52 -9.10
CA ILE A 98 4.50 4.05 -10.44
C ILE A 98 5.48 3.13 -11.14
N ASP A 99 6.55 2.74 -10.44
CA ASP A 99 7.60 1.89 -10.97
C ASP A 99 7.99 0.82 -9.95
N LEU A 100 7.53 -0.40 -10.20
CA LEU A 100 7.93 -1.60 -9.49
C LEU A 100 8.93 -2.32 -10.35
N SER A 101 10.17 -2.42 -9.88
CA SER A 101 11.14 -3.33 -10.49
C SER A 101 10.61 -4.76 -10.47
N GLU A 102 11.09 -5.61 -11.39
CA GLU A 102 10.68 -7.01 -11.44
C GLU A 102 10.95 -7.74 -10.10
N ASP A 103 12.08 -7.45 -9.47
CA ASP A 103 12.43 -7.99 -8.16
C ASP A 103 11.45 -7.54 -7.06
N ALA A 104 11.18 -6.23 -6.98
CA ALA A 104 10.23 -5.66 -6.03
C ALA A 104 8.80 -6.22 -6.23
N SER A 105 8.40 -6.39 -7.49
CA SER A 105 7.12 -7.01 -7.86
C SER A 105 7.05 -8.46 -7.40
N ASN A 106 8.11 -9.25 -7.64
CA ASN A 106 8.18 -10.66 -7.22
C ASN A 106 8.18 -10.82 -5.70
N GLN A 107 8.90 -9.97 -4.97
CA GLN A 107 8.89 -9.97 -3.50
C GLN A 107 7.51 -9.62 -2.95
N LEU A 108 6.88 -8.58 -3.48
CA LEU A 108 5.54 -8.16 -3.06
C LEU A 108 4.49 -9.23 -3.39
N GLN A 109 4.58 -9.86 -4.56
CA GLN A 109 3.73 -10.98 -4.95
C GLN A 109 3.90 -12.17 -4.00
N SER A 110 5.15 -12.55 -3.69
CA SER A 110 5.46 -13.64 -2.75
C SER A 110 4.85 -13.39 -1.37
N TYR A 111 4.92 -12.14 -0.91
CA TYR A 111 4.28 -11.71 0.32
C TYR A 111 2.75 -11.86 0.28
N LEU A 112 2.11 -11.38 -0.80
CA LEU A 112 0.65 -11.45 -0.96
C LEU A 112 0.16 -12.90 -1.05
N ASP A 113 0.89 -13.79 -1.72
CA ASP A 113 0.51 -15.19 -1.83
C ASP A 113 0.63 -15.93 -0.49
N ARG A 114 1.72 -15.70 0.24
CA ARG A 114 1.87 -16.24 1.60
C ARG A 114 0.78 -15.76 2.55
N PHE A 115 0.35 -14.51 2.41
CA PHE A 115 -0.78 -14.00 3.18
C PHE A 115 -2.08 -14.75 2.87
N LYS A 116 -2.37 -15.01 1.58
CA LYS A 116 -3.56 -15.77 1.18
C LYS A 116 -3.55 -17.18 1.77
N GLU A 117 -2.42 -17.88 1.70
CA GLU A 117 -2.25 -19.21 2.29
C GLU A 117 -2.61 -19.23 3.77
N LEU A 118 -2.03 -18.31 4.55
CA LEU A 118 -2.30 -18.19 5.99
C LEU A 118 -3.77 -17.82 6.29
N SER A 119 -4.38 -16.98 5.46
CA SER A 119 -5.79 -16.58 5.65
C SER A 119 -6.76 -17.74 5.46
N ILE A 120 -6.41 -18.70 4.59
CA ILE A 120 -7.19 -19.92 4.35
C ILE A 120 -7.08 -20.85 5.55
N GLU A 121 -5.88 -21.06 6.10
CA GLU A 121 -5.65 -21.93 7.28
C GLU A 121 -6.41 -21.50 8.53
N ILE A 122 -6.64 -20.20 8.71
CA ILE A 122 -7.37 -19.66 9.89
C ILE A 122 -8.89 -19.79 9.72
N THR A 123 -9.38 -19.88 8.48
CA THR A 123 -10.82 -19.88 8.16
C THR A 123 -11.38 -21.28 7.92
N SER A 124 -10.51 -22.29 7.77
CA SER A 124 -10.84 -23.72 7.68
C SER A 124 -10.94 -24.39 9.05
#